data_AF-J2SEX0-F1
#
_entry.id   AF-J2SEX0-F1
#
_cell.length_a   1.000
_cell.length_b   1.000
_cell.length_c   1.000
_cell.angle_alpha   90.00
_cell.angle_beta   90.00
_cell.angle_gamma   90.00
#
_symmetry.space_group_name_H-M   'P 1'
#
loop_
_entity.id
_entity.type
_entity.pdbx_description
1 polymer ?
#
loop_
_entity_poly.entity_id
_entity_poly.type
_entity_poly.pdbx_seq_one_letter_code
_entity_poly.pdbx_strand_id
1 'polypeptide(L)'
;MFKRIFKKQNPDKLSKVNYWNKWKLYELFKDLYIAEKILTDNENYKKEDNFLKFKDDFIEELHEIEGDNVADFTRIWKWFAPTKEWDTFCGENGNELGNDIYRITDKWKRNQDFEKGTKVLLKNEFGVVLDKTVENEIYGQIRWDTNKEKDIEDWRGLFGTFLQTGEEIISQEHQFKYINDDGTTKKASR
;
A
#
# COMPACT_ATOMS: atom_id res chain seq x y z
N MET A 1 -28.18 26.90 16.84
CA MET A 1 -27.01 27.46 17.57
C MET A 1 -26.15 26.29 18.05
N PHE A 2 -25.24 25.79 17.21
CA PHE A 2 -24.44 24.61 17.52
C PHE A 2 -23.19 25.01 18.29
N LYS A 3 -23.18 24.74 19.61
CA LYS A 3 -21.99 24.80 20.46
C LYS A 3 -21.42 23.38 20.60
N ARG A 4 -20.28 23.12 19.99
CA ARG A 4 -19.04 22.70 20.67
C ARG A 4 -17.97 22.39 19.63
N ILE A 5 -16.97 23.25 19.64
CA ILE A 5 -15.71 23.16 18.91
C ILE A 5 -15.03 21.84 19.33
N PHE A 6 -14.82 20.94 18.37
CA PHE A 6 -14.00 19.75 18.55
C PHE A 6 -12.64 20.17 19.11
N LYS A 7 -12.30 19.71 20.32
CA LYS A 7 -10.90 19.71 20.76
C LYS A 7 -10.17 18.77 19.81
N LYS A 8 -9.39 19.35 18.90
CA LYS A 8 -8.42 18.65 18.07
C LYS A 8 -7.41 18.02 19.03
N GLN A 9 -7.65 16.78 19.47
CA GLN A 9 -6.55 15.96 19.96
C GLN A 9 -5.69 15.73 18.72
N ASN A 10 -4.51 16.34 18.67
CA ASN A 10 -3.49 15.91 17.72
C ASN A 10 -3.24 14.44 18.03
N PRO A 11 -3.58 13.48 17.16
CA PRO A 11 -3.12 12.12 17.36
C PRO A 11 -1.60 12.20 17.40
N ASP A 12 -1.01 11.64 18.45
CA ASP A 12 0.41 11.73 18.78
C ASP A 12 1.29 11.70 17.52
N LYS A 13 1.92 12.84 17.22
CA LYS A 13 2.86 12.94 16.10
C LYS A 13 4.05 12.07 16.47
N LEU A 14 4.06 10.83 15.98
CA LEU A 14 5.14 9.88 16.19
C LEU A 14 6.47 10.57 15.87
N SER A 15 7.47 10.41 16.74
CA SER A 15 8.84 10.83 16.42
C SER A 15 9.30 10.10 15.15
N LYS A 16 10.28 10.68 14.41
CA LYS A 16 10.84 10.05 13.20
C LYS A 16 11.24 8.60 13.48
N VAL A 17 11.95 8.34 14.58
CA VAL A 17 12.35 6.99 15.02
C VAL A 17 11.16 6.06 15.24
N ASN A 18 10.11 6.51 15.95
CA ASN A 18 8.94 5.67 16.22
C ASN A 18 8.16 5.37 14.93
N TYR A 19 8.07 6.33 14.02
CA TYR A 19 7.47 6.13 12.70
C TYR A 19 8.28 5.12 11.87
N TRP A 20 9.59 5.27 11.85
CA TRP A 20 10.50 4.38 11.11
C TRP A 20 10.44 2.95 11.64
N ASN A 21 10.40 2.77 12.97
CA ASN A 21 10.21 1.46 13.58
C ASN A 21 8.83 0.87 13.27
N LYS A 22 7.76 1.68 13.38
CA LYS A 22 6.38 1.23 13.08
C LYS A 22 6.25 0.64 11.68
N TRP A 23 6.91 1.26 10.70
CA TRP A 23 6.84 0.87 9.30
C TRP A 23 8.02 0.04 8.81
N LYS A 24 8.91 -0.40 9.71
CA LYS A 24 10.11 -1.19 9.35
C LYS A 24 11.00 -0.49 8.30
N LEU A 25 11.07 0.84 8.32
CA LEU A 25 11.78 1.61 7.28
C LEU A 25 13.29 1.35 7.29
N TYR A 26 13.89 1.01 8.44
CA TYR A 26 15.29 0.60 8.49
C TYR A 26 15.56 -0.70 7.71
N GLU A 27 14.64 -1.67 7.80
CA GLU A 27 14.70 -2.90 7.01
C GLU A 27 14.51 -2.58 5.52
N LEU A 28 13.53 -1.72 5.21
CA LEU A 28 13.27 -1.26 3.84
C LEU A 28 14.51 -0.61 3.21
N PHE A 29 15.15 0.35 3.87
CA PHE A 29 16.33 1.01 3.30
C PHE A 29 17.49 0.05 3.08
N LYS A 30 17.72 -0.89 4.01
CA LYS A 30 18.73 -1.95 3.80
C LYS A 30 18.44 -2.73 2.52
N ASP A 31 17.18 -3.11 2.28
CA ASP A 31 16.78 -3.85 1.09
C ASP A 31 16.87 -3.00 -0.18
N LEU A 32 16.52 -1.70 -0.10
CA LEU A 32 16.64 -0.76 -1.21
C LEU A 32 18.11 -0.55 -1.64
N TYR A 33 19.05 -0.52 -0.70
CA TYR A 33 20.48 -0.47 -1.03
C TYR A 33 20.98 -1.75 -1.71
N ILE A 34 20.41 -2.92 -1.34
CA ILE A 34 20.69 -4.16 -2.06
C ILE A 34 20.13 -4.07 -3.49
N ALA A 35 18.92 -3.51 -3.65
CA ALA A 35 18.31 -3.29 -4.95
C ALA A 35 19.13 -2.33 -5.84
N GLU A 36 19.63 -1.21 -5.29
CA GLU A 36 20.55 -0.29 -5.96
C GLU A 36 21.78 -1.03 -6.51
N LYS A 37 22.38 -1.89 -5.69
CA LYS A 37 23.54 -2.68 -6.10
C LYS A 37 23.19 -3.63 -7.25
N ILE A 38 22.07 -4.35 -7.16
CA ILE A 38 21.61 -5.26 -8.21
C ILE A 38 21.42 -4.51 -9.53
N LEU A 39 20.80 -3.33 -9.50
CA LEU A 39 20.58 -2.53 -10.71
C LEU A 39 21.89 -1.97 -11.28
N THR A 40 22.80 -1.56 -10.41
CA THR A 40 24.12 -1.04 -10.82
C THR A 40 24.97 -2.12 -11.48
N ASP A 41 24.93 -3.34 -10.94
CA ASP A 41 25.70 -4.49 -11.42
C ASP A 41 25.00 -5.23 -12.60
N ASN A 42 23.81 -4.79 -13.03
CA ASN A 42 23.05 -5.47 -14.08
C ASN A 42 23.62 -5.23 -15.47
N GLU A 43 24.40 -6.19 -15.96
CA GLU A 43 25.02 -6.11 -17.28
C GLU A 43 24.08 -6.42 -18.45
N ASN A 44 22.98 -7.13 -18.20
CA ASN A 44 22.11 -7.65 -19.26
C ASN A 44 21.35 -6.53 -19.97
N TYR A 45 20.95 -5.51 -19.20
CA TYR A 45 20.10 -4.42 -19.68
C TYR A 45 20.83 -3.07 -19.79
N LYS A 46 22.16 -3.05 -19.66
CA LYS A 46 22.99 -1.82 -19.57
C LYS A 46 22.92 -0.86 -20.76
N LYS A 47 22.29 -1.26 -21.87
CA LYS A 47 22.08 -0.44 -23.07
C LYS A 47 20.61 -0.18 -23.37
N GLU A 48 19.69 -0.69 -22.56
CA GLU A 48 18.26 -0.49 -22.77
C GLU A 48 17.80 0.81 -22.12
N ASP A 49 17.25 1.72 -22.91
CA ASP A 49 16.83 3.05 -22.45
C ASP A 49 15.81 2.97 -21.30
N ASN A 50 14.87 2.03 -21.35
CA ASN A 50 13.88 1.84 -20.30
C ASN A 50 14.50 1.38 -18.98
N PHE A 51 15.51 0.51 -19.05
CA PHE A 51 16.25 0.06 -17.87
C PHE A 51 17.08 1.19 -17.27
N LEU A 52 17.82 1.92 -18.10
CA LEU A 52 18.65 3.04 -17.65
C LEU A 52 17.79 4.10 -16.96
N LYS A 53 16.65 4.46 -17.58
CA LYS A 53 15.70 5.37 -16.97
C LYS A 53 15.19 4.87 -15.63
N PHE A 54 14.72 3.62 -15.55
CA PHE A 54 14.24 3.05 -14.28
C PHE A 54 15.31 3.05 -13.20
N LYS A 55 16.54 2.62 -13.53
CA LYS A 55 17.66 2.61 -12.59
C LYS A 55 17.99 4.01 -12.09
N ASP A 56 18.12 4.98 -12.99
CA ASP A 56 18.49 6.34 -12.61
C ASP A 56 17.37 6.99 -11.76
N ASP A 57 16.11 6.81 -12.18
CA ASP A 57 14.93 7.25 -11.43
C ASP A 57 14.87 6.61 -10.02
N PHE A 58 15.20 5.32 -9.91
CA PHE A 58 15.21 4.59 -8.63
C PHE A 58 16.31 5.08 -7.68
N ILE A 59 17.53 5.28 -8.20
CA ILE A 59 18.66 5.76 -7.40
C ILE A 59 18.36 7.16 -6.88
N GLU A 60 17.89 8.06 -7.75
CA GLU A 60 17.49 9.41 -7.34
C GLU A 60 16.45 9.37 -6.23
N GLU A 61 15.36 8.62 -6.43
CA GLU A 61 14.29 8.48 -5.44
C GLU A 61 14.81 7.94 -4.10
N LEU A 62 15.66 6.91 -4.10
CA LEU A 62 16.21 6.30 -2.88
C LEU A 62 16.94 7.33 -2.02
N HIS A 63 17.82 8.12 -2.63
CA HIS A 63 18.62 9.10 -1.91
C HIS A 63 17.78 10.33 -1.51
N GLU A 64 16.75 10.70 -2.28
CA GLU A 64 15.78 11.74 -1.92
C GLU A 64 14.96 11.35 -0.68
N ILE A 65 14.32 10.19 -0.70
CA ILE A 65 13.42 9.76 0.39
C ILE A 65 14.16 9.46 1.70
N GLU A 66 15.45 9.09 1.65
CA GLU A 66 16.27 8.89 2.85
C GLU A 66 16.54 10.23 3.57
N GLY A 67 16.82 11.28 2.78
CA GLY A 67 17.05 12.63 3.27
C GLY A 67 15.80 13.32 3.81
N ASP A 68 14.62 12.85 3.41
CA ASP A 68 13.36 13.52 3.71
C ASP A 68 12.93 13.48 5.18
N ASN A 69 12.24 14.56 5.57
CA ASN A 69 11.58 14.66 6.86
C ASN A 69 10.28 13.84 6.91
N VAL A 70 9.59 13.74 5.78
CA VAL A 70 8.37 12.96 5.57
C VAL A 70 8.53 12.22 4.25
N ALA A 71 9.14 11.03 4.32
CA ALA A 71 9.39 10.20 3.14
C ALA A 71 8.06 9.71 2.53
N ASP A 72 7.96 9.81 1.21
CA ASP A 72 6.87 9.22 0.41
C ASP A 72 7.41 8.03 -0.37
N PHE A 73 6.95 6.81 -0.03
CA PHE A 73 7.40 5.59 -0.69
C PHE A 73 6.52 5.20 -1.89
N THR A 74 5.70 6.11 -2.42
CA THR A 74 4.72 5.78 -3.48
C THR A 74 5.40 5.30 -4.77
N ARG A 75 6.54 5.86 -5.18
CA ARG A 75 7.26 5.37 -6.37
C ARG A 75 7.88 4.01 -6.13
N ILE A 76 8.53 3.81 -4.98
CA ILE A 76 9.06 2.51 -4.56
C ILE A 76 7.95 1.45 -4.57
N TRP A 77 6.81 1.72 -3.94
CA TRP A 77 5.65 0.82 -3.94
C TRP A 77 5.20 0.44 -5.36
N LYS A 78 5.18 1.39 -6.30
CA LYS A 78 4.78 1.13 -7.69
C LYS A 78 5.78 0.27 -8.43
N TRP A 79 7.07 0.55 -8.33
CA TRP A 79 8.11 -0.18 -9.06
C TRP A 79 8.29 -1.62 -8.61
N PHE A 80 8.03 -1.87 -7.33
CA PHE A 80 8.14 -3.19 -6.72
C PHE A 80 6.81 -3.95 -6.69
N ALA A 81 5.71 -3.37 -7.16
CA ALA A 81 4.46 -4.11 -7.29
C ALA A 81 4.60 -5.27 -8.27
N PRO A 82 3.83 -6.37 -8.11
CA PRO A 82 3.93 -7.52 -8.98
C PRO A 82 3.79 -7.14 -10.46
N THR A 83 4.61 -7.74 -11.32
CA THR A 83 4.66 -7.56 -12.78
C THR A 83 5.15 -6.17 -13.24
N LYS A 84 5.79 -5.40 -12.37
CA LYS A 84 6.28 -4.04 -12.66
C LYS A 84 7.77 -4.02 -13.04
N GLU A 85 8.37 -2.82 -13.00
CA GLU A 85 9.72 -2.55 -13.48
C GLU A 85 10.75 -3.48 -12.81
N TRP A 86 10.67 -3.67 -11.49
CA TRP A 86 11.58 -4.57 -10.78
C TRP A 86 11.53 -6.00 -11.32
N ASP A 87 10.33 -6.58 -11.41
CA ASP A 87 10.14 -7.94 -11.93
C ASP A 87 10.63 -8.07 -13.38
N THR A 88 10.42 -7.02 -14.18
CA THR A 88 10.83 -6.98 -15.59
C THR A 88 12.35 -7.07 -15.75
N PHE A 89 13.13 -6.36 -14.92
CA PHE A 89 14.57 -6.23 -15.10
C PHE A 89 15.43 -7.13 -14.20
N CYS A 90 14.87 -7.63 -13.09
CA CYS A 90 15.60 -8.42 -12.10
C CYS A 90 15.19 -9.90 -12.04
N GLY A 91 14.03 -10.25 -12.61
CA GLY A 91 13.57 -11.64 -12.76
C GLY A 91 13.61 -12.44 -11.45
N GLU A 92 13.93 -13.74 -11.56
CA GLU A 92 13.96 -14.66 -10.40
C GLU A 92 15.00 -14.25 -9.34
N ASN A 93 16.16 -13.72 -9.75
CA ASN A 93 17.23 -13.31 -8.83
C ASN A 93 16.83 -12.13 -7.94
N GLY A 94 15.89 -11.29 -8.40
CA GLY A 94 15.36 -10.18 -7.62
C GLY A 94 14.08 -10.48 -6.87
N ASN A 95 13.48 -11.66 -7.03
CA ASN A 95 12.09 -11.92 -6.64
C ASN A 95 11.88 -11.84 -5.11
N GLU A 96 12.72 -12.51 -4.33
CA GLU A 96 12.62 -12.49 -2.85
C GLU A 96 12.78 -11.07 -2.31
N LEU A 97 13.84 -10.37 -2.73
CA LEU A 97 14.09 -8.98 -2.34
C LEU A 97 12.94 -8.06 -2.74
N GLY A 98 12.44 -8.22 -3.98
CA GLY A 98 11.37 -7.40 -4.51
C GLY A 98 10.07 -7.57 -3.73
N ASN A 99 9.73 -8.83 -3.38
CA ASN A 99 8.56 -9.14 -2.57
C ASN A 99 8.67 -8.55 -1.16
N ASP A 100 9.85 -8.59 -0.53
CA ASP A 100 10.06 -8.02 0.79
C ASP A 100 9.90 -6.49 0.79
N ILE A 101 10.50 -5.81 -0.20
CA ILE A 101 10.34 -4.36 -0.41
C ILE A 101 8.87 -4.01 -0.66
N TYR A 102 8.20 -4.75 -1.55
CA TYR A 102 6.79 -4.53 -1.85
C TYR A 102 5.92 -4.74 -0.63
N ARG A 103 6.14 -5.80 0.15
CA ARG A 103 5.37 -6.08 1.38
C ARG A 103 5.44 -4.92 2.38
N ILE A 104 6.63 -4.33 2.57
CA ILE A 104 6.80 -3.21 3.50
C ILE A 104 6.11 -1.96 2.95
N THR A 105 6.33 -1.64 1.68
CA THR A 105 5.80 -0.42 1.05
C THR A 105 4.30 -0.47 0.79
N ASP A 106 3.73 -1.63 0.46
CA ASP A 106 2.28 -1.86 0.31
C ASP A 106 1.57 -1.67 1.66
N LYS A 107 2.13 -2.22 2.74
CA LYS A 107 1.61 -1.99 4.10
C LYS A 107 1.64 -0.51 4.45
N TRP A 108 2.75 0.19 4.15
CA TRP A 108 2.86 1.62 4.35
C TRP A 108 1.81 2.40 3.54
N LYS A 109 1.65 2.07 2.26
CA LYS A 109 0.77 2.77 1.31
C LYS A 109 -0.70 2.66 1.70
N ARG A 110 -1.17 1.45 2.01
CA ARG A 110 -2.56 1.19 2.44
C ARG A 110 -2.93 1.86 3.76
N ASN A 111 -1.93 2.37 4.49
CA ASN A 111 -2.12 3.15 5.71
C ASN A 111 -2.04 4.66 5.48
N GLN A 112 -1.85 5.13 4.24
CA GLN A 112 -1.89 6.55 3.89
C GLN A 112 -3.23 6.96 3.30
N ASP A 113 -3.89 6.08 2.54
CA ASP A 113 -5.20 6.30 1.96
C ASP A 113 -5.85 4.94 1.59
N PHE A 114 -7.12 4.97 1.17
CA PHE A 114 -7.76 3.82 0.56
C PHE A 114 -7.11 3.48 -0.78
N GLU A 115 -6.70 2.22 -0.92
CA GLU A 115 -6.24 1.63 -2.18
C GLU A 115 -7.11 0.43 -2.53
N LYS A 116 -7.23 0.11 -3.82
CA LYS A 116 -7.96 -1.08 -4.28
C LYS A 116 -7.47 -2.35 -3.57
N GLY A 117 -8.40 -3.21 -3.23
CA GLY A 117 -8.12 -4.50 -2.58
C GLY A 117 -7.74 -4.38 -1.12
N THR A 118 -7.68 -3.16 -0.55
CA THR A 118 -7.30 -2.98 0.85
C THR A 118 -8.31 -3.68 1.74
N LYS A 119 -7.86 -4.71 2.44
CA LYS A 119 -8.65 -5.40 3.46
C LYS A 119 -8.74 -4.55 4.73
N VAL A 120 -9.95 -4.42 5.27
CA VAL A 120 -10.25 -3.58 6.43
C VAL A 120 -11.13 -4.30 7.45
N LEU A 121 -11.14 -3.78 8.68
CA LEU A 121 -11.99 -4.23 9.77
C LEU A 121 -12.67 -3.03 10.45
N LEU A 122 -14.01 -3.07 10.54
CA LEU A 122 -14.84 -2.09 11.27
C LEU A 122 -15.83 -2.83 12.16
N LYS A 123 -15.84 -2.56 13.46
CA LYS A 123 -16.85 -3.10 14.40
C LYS A 123 -17.06 -4.63 14.27
N ASN A 124 -15.97 -5.38 14.05
CA ASN A 124 -15.94 -6.83 13.81
C ASN A 124 -16.46 -7.29 12.44
N GLU A 125 -16.66 -6.38 11.50
CA GLU A 125 -16.99 -6.66 10.10
C GLU A 125 -15.75 -6.49 9.23
N PHE A 126 -15.43 -7.54 8.49
CA PHE A 126 -14.33 -7.54 7.52
C PHE A 126 -14.83 -6.97 6.20
N GLY A 127 -14.01 -6.21 5.50
CA GLY A 127 -14.37 -5.67 4.19
C GLY A 127 -13.17 -5.49 3.28
N VAL A 128 -13.44 -5.22 2.00
CA VAL A 128 -12.43 -4.94 0.99
C VAL A 128 -12.77 -3.67 0.23
N VAL A 129 -11.77 -2.82 0.02
CA VAL A 129 -11.91 -1.61 -0.80
C VAL A 129 -12.02 -2.01 -2.28
N LEU A 130 -13.11 -1.59 -2.91
CA LEU A 130 -13.39 -1.81 -4.32
C LEU A 130 -12.58 -0.86 -5.22
N ASP A 131 -12.54 -1.20 -6.51
CA ASP A 131 -11.94 -0.32 -7.50
C ASP A 131 -12.76 0.96 -7.69
N LYS A 132 -12.13 1.96 -8.30
CA LYS A 132 -12.80 3.19 -8.72
C LYS A 132 -13.88 2.89 -9.76
N THR A 133 -14.87 3.78 -9.82
CA THR A 133 -15.89 3.72 -10.87
C THR A 133 -15.58 4.75 -11.95
N VAL A 134 -16.10 4.56 -13.16
CA VAL A 134 -15.94 5.54 -14.25
C VAL A 134 -16.49 6.92 -13.87
N GLU A 135 -17.50 6.95 -12.99
CA GLU A 135 -18.14 8.17 -12.52
C GLU A 135 -17.42 8.81 -11.33
N ASN A 136 -16.52 8.08 -10.66
CA ASN A 136 -15.80 8.58 -9.50
C ASN A 136 -14.45 7.89 -9.32
N GLU A 137 -13.38 8.67 -9.51
CA GLU A 137 -11.98 8.25 -9.45
C GLU A 137 -11.38 8.24 -8.03
N ILE A 138 -12.21 8.27 -6.99
CA ILE A 138 -11.78 8.24 -5.59
C ILE A 138 -12.05 6.85 -5.01
N TYR A 139 -11.02 6.26 -4.39
CA TYR A 139 -11.15 5.01 -3.64
C TYR A 139 -11.91 5.22 -2.32
N GLY A 140 -12.51 4.15 -1.80
CA GLY A 140 -13.22 4.16 -0.52
C GLY A 140 -14.61 3.56 -0.56
N GLN A 141 -15.06 2.97 -1.68
CA GLN A 141 -16.20 2.05 -1.61
C GLN A 141 -15.73 0.74 -1.00
N ILE A 142 -16.39 0.29 0.06
CA ILE A 142 -16.01 -0.91 0.80
C ILE A 142 -17.11 -1.95 0.62
N ARG A 143 -16.74 -3.14 0.16
CA ARG A 143 -17.61 -4.32 0.15
C ARG A 143 -17.38 -5.11 1.43
N TRP A 144 -18.42 -5.23 2.25
CA TRP A 144 -18.35 -6.00 3.50
C TRP A 144 -18.47 -7.50 3.24
N ASP A 145 -17.74 -8.30 4.01
CA ASP A 145 -17.73 -9.75 3.96
C ASP A 145 -18.99 -10.33 4.60
N THR A 146 -20.11 -10.18 3.90
CA THR A 146 -21.42 -10.69 4.29
C THR A 146 -22.03 -11.50 3.17
N ASN A 147 -23.00 -12.36 3.52
CA ASN A 147 -23.74 -13.16 2.56
C ASN A 147 -24.73 -12.36 1.70
N LYS A 148 -24.90 -11.06 1.96
CA LYS A 148 -25.79 -10.19 1.18
C LYS A 148 -25.10 -9.79 -0.11
N GLU A 149 -25.83 -9.77 -1.22
CA GLU A 149 -25.28 -9.49 -2.55
C GLU A 149 -24.75 -8.06 -2.71
N LYS A 150 -25.29 -7.09 -1.95
CA LYS A 150 -24.99 -5.66 -2.10
C LYS A 150 -24.75 -4.97 -0.75
N ASP A 151 -23.86 -5.53 0.07
CA ASP A 151 -23.39 -4.86 1.30
C ASP A 151 -22.16 -4.01 0.95
N ILE A 152 -22.42 -2.80 0.43
CA ILE A 152 -21.39 -1.82 0.03
C ILE A 152 -21.65 -0.53 0.78
N GLU A 153 -20.60 0.01 1.41
CA GLU A 153 -20.61 1.32 2.04
C GLU A 153 -19.65 2.29 1.36
N ASP A 154 -19.98 3.58 1.39
CA ASP A 154 -19.19 4.63 0.76
C ASP A 154 -18.41 5.43 1.82
N TRP A 155 -17.10 5.25 1.79
CA TRP A 155 -16.12 5.92 2.65
C TRP A 155 -15.17 6.83 1.86
N ARG A 156 -15.50 7.17 0.61
CA ARG A 156 -14.66 8.02 -0.23
C ARG A 156 -14.37 9.37 0.45
N GLY A 157 -13.09 9.74 0.50
CA GLY A 157 -12.63 10.96 1.16
C GLY A 157 -12.71 10.94 2.69
N LEU A 158 -13.07 9.79 3.30
CA LEU A 158 -13.23 9.63 4.74
C LEU A 158 -12.15 8.75 5.38
N PHE A 159 -11.02 8.49 4.72
CA PHE A 159 -9.95 7.64 5.26
C PHE A 159 -9.46 8.07 6.65
N GLY A 160 -9.28 9.38 6.87
CA GLY A 160 -8.89 9.89 8.19
C GLY A 160 -9.95 9.69 9.26
N THR A 161 -11.24 9.79 8.89
CA THR A 161 -12.36 9.46 9.78
C THR A 161 -12.38 7.97 10.06
N PHE A 162 -12.10 7.16 9.04
CA PHE A 162 -12.09 5.71 9.12
C PHE A 162 -11.11 5.24 10.23
N LEU A 163 -9.86 5.70 10.15
CA LEU A 163 -8.86 5.38 11.18
C LEU A 163 -9.23 5.88 12.59
N GLN A 164 -10.00 6.97 12.72
CA GLN A 164 -10.41 7.51 14.02
C GLN A 164 -11.55 6.73 14.69
N THR A 165 -12.35 6.00 13.91
CA THR A 165 -13.47 5.19 14.40
C THR A 165 -13.06 3.86 15.03
N GLY A 166 -11.75 3.61 15.16
CA GLY A 166 -11.19 2.36 15.67
C GLY A 166 -11.09 1.28 14.60
N GLU A 167 -11.04 1.68 13.32
CA GLU A 167 -10.92 0.78 12.19
C GLU A 167 -9.48 0.47 11.87
N GLU A 168 -9.26 -0.73 11.35
CA GLU A 168 -7.93 -1.26 11.11
C GLU A 168 -7.77 -1.67 9.65
N ILE A 169 -6.65 -1.27 9.06
CA ILE A 169 -6.14 -1.89 7.84
C ILE A 169 -5.54 -3.24 8.27
N ILE A 170 -6.11 -4.34 7.76
CA ILE A 170 -5.72 -5.68 8.19
C ILE A 170 -4.76 -6.34 7.19
N SER A 171 -4.27 -7.52 7.56
CA SER A 171 -3.40 -8.32 6.69
C SER A 171 -4.06 -8.60 5.35
N GLN A 172 -3.31 -8.41 4.25
CA GLN A 172 -3.77 -8.78 2.92
C GLN A 172 -3.89 -10.30 2.74
N GLU A 173 -3.35 -11.10 3.67
CA GLU A 173 -3.55 -12.56 3.70
C GLU A 173 -4.90 -12.99 4.30
N HIS A 174 -5.67 -12.06 4.86
CA HIS A 174 -6.97 -12.37 5.46
C HIS A 174 -7.90 -13.03 4.44
N GLN A 175 -8.48 -14.18 4.82
CA GLN A 175 -9.40 -14.92 3.97
C GLN A 175 -10.85 -14.59 4.33
N PHE A 176 -11.51 -13.85 3.45
CA PHE A 176 -12.93 -13.54 3.56
C PHE A 176 -13.79 -14.81 3.47
N LYS A 177 -14.93 -14.82 4.15
CA LYS A 177 -15.85 -15.95 4.19
C LYS A 177 -16.81 -15.99 2.99
N TYR A 178 -17.35 -14.85 2.59
CA TYR A 178 -18.44 -14.74 1.61
C TYR A 178 -18.03 -14.02 0.32
N ILE A 179 -16.98 -13.20 0.34
CA ILE A 179 -16.46 -12.49 -0.84
C ILE A 179 -15.04 -12.93 -1.22
N ASN A 180 -14.63 -12.65 -2.45
CA ASN A 180 -13.25 -12.74 -2.93
C ASN A 180 -12.50 -11.42 -2.69
N ASP A 181 -11.20 -11.41 -2.94
CA ASP A 181 -10.33 -10.24 -2.74
C ASP A 181 -10.62 -9.07 -3.71
N ASP A 182 -11.42 -9.31 -4.76
CA ASP A 182 -11.95 -8.29 -5.66
C ASP A 182 -13.35 -7.79 -5.27
N GLY A 183 -13.92 -8.29 -4.16
CA GLY A 183 -15.27 -7.96 -3.68
C GLY A 183 -16.40 -8.76 -4.34
N THR A 184 -16.11 -9.65 -5.27
CA THR A 184 -17.14 -10.53 -5.87
C THR A 184 -17.58 -11.61 -4.89
N THR A 185 -18.84 -12.03 -4.95
CA THR A 185 -19.37 -13.08 -4.06
C THR A 185 -18.76 -14.44 -4.39
N LYS A 186 -18.30 -15.18 -3.37
CA LYS A 186 -17.89 -16.57 -3.50
C LYS A 186 -19.10 -17.41 -3.89
N LYS A 187 -18.97 -18.21 -4.96
CA LYS A 187 -20.00 -19.18 -5.33
C LYS A 187 -20.16 -20.15 -4.17
N ALA A 188 -21.40 -20.36 -3.71
CA ALA A 188 -21.69 -21.43 -2.78
C ALA A 188 -21.25 -22.76 -3.42
N SER A 189 -20.34 -23.48 -2.76
CA SER A 189 -20.03 -24.87 -3.10
C SER A 189 -21.35 -25.63 -3.10
N ARG A 190 -21.77 -26.12 -4.28
CA ARG A 190 -22.91 -27.04 -4.39
C ARG A 190 -22.53 -28.41 -3.87
#